data_AF-A0A2C6MC02-F1
#
_entry.id   AF-A0A2C6MC02-F1
#
_cell.length_a   1.000
_cell.length_b   1.000
_cell.length_c   1.000
_cell.angle_alpha   90.00
_cell.angle_beta   90.00
_cell.angle_gamma   90.00
#
_symmetry.space_group_name_H-M   'P 1'
#
loop_
_entity.id
_entity.type
_entity.pdbx_description
1 polymer ?
#
loop_
_entity_poly.entity_id
_entity_poly.type
_entity_poly.pdbx_seq_one_letter_code
_entity_poly.pdbx_strand_id
1 'polypeptide(L)'
;MLSLKYSHTQYQNFVHSLLSKFYLDTHQQITLFTNFPYIAKLWHADLTAIVPLIRNYYSSSTQGAPPKDAVAMLHSLLLMAFKGVTSIPAWIDTLRSDPFFAILSGFIYFGVLTGEWAVENPPWYVTWSAHWIPCAVKLGD
;
A
#
# COMPACT_ATOMS: atom_id res chain seq x y z
N MET A 1 14.28 -7.71 -13.92
CA MET A 1 13.06 -8.03 -14.70
C MET A 1 11.81 -7.89 -13.84
N LEU A 2 10.73 -7.29 -14.37
CA LEU A 2 9.46 -7.13 -13.65
C LEU A 2 8.69 -8.45 -13.56
N SER A 3 8.35 -8.86 -12.33
CA SER A 3 7.52 -10.03 -12.02
C SER A 3 6.27 -9.61 -11.25
N LEU A 4 5.21 -10.42 -11.36
CA LEU A 4 4.02 -10.27 -10.54
C LEU A 4 4.38 -10.72 -9.12
N LYS A 5 4.19 -9.84 -8.13
CA LYS A 5 4.48 -10.17 -6.72
C LYS A 5 3.31 -10.89 -6.05
N TYR A 6 2.09 -10.40 -6.28
CA TYR A 6 0.88 -10.91 -5.64
C TYR A 6 -0.22 -11.14 -6.67
N SER A 7 -0.99 -12.22 -6.50
CA SER A 7 -2.25 -12.40 -7.21
C SER A 7 -3.32 -11.45 -6.66
N HIS A 8 -4.39 -11.24 -7.42
CA HIS A 8 -5.49 -10.38 -6.98
C HIS A 8 -6.15 -10.90 -5.68
N THR A 9 -6.30 -12.22 -5.53
CA THR A 9 -6.80 -12.84 -4.29
C THR A 9 -5.85 -12.61 -3.11
N GLN A 10 -4.54 -12.68 -3.32
CA GLN A 10 -3.56 -12.37 -2.27
C GLN A 10 -3.66 -10.91 -1.82
N TYR A 11 -3.85 -9.99 -2.76
CA TYR A 11 -4.12 -8.58 -2.47
C TYR A 11 -5.42 -8.40 -1.67
N GLN A 12 -6.51 -9.05 -2.07
CA GLN A 12 -7.79 -8.98 -1.35
C GLN A 12 -7.67 -9.49 0.09
N ASN A 13 -6.99 -10.62 0.30
CA ASN A 13 -6.73 -11.16 1.63
C ASN A 13 -5.85 -10.23 2.46
N PHE A 14 -4.82 -9.63 1.85
CA PHE A 14 -3.95 -8.64 2.48
C PHE A 14 -4.76 -7.43 2.96
N VAL A 15 -5.53 -6.80 2.07
CA VAL A 15 -6.36 -5.62 2.41
C VAL A 15 -7.38 -5.98 3.49
N HIS A 16 -8.08 -7.12 3.35
CA HIS A 16 -9.06 -7.57 4.33
C HIS A 16 -8.42 -7.77 5.71
N SER A 17 -7.26 -8.43 5.79
CA SER A 17 -6.59 -8.70 7.07
C SER A 17 -6.15 -7.42 7.78
N LEU A 18 -5.58 -6.46 7.05
CA LEU A 18 -5.14 -5.20 7.63
C LEU A 18 -6.30 -4.28 8.00
N LEU A 19 -7.33 -4.19 7.15
CA LEU A 19 -8.51 -3.38 7.46
C LEU A 19 -9.26 -3.91 8.68
N SER A 20 -9.36 -5.25 8.80
CA SER A 20 -9.96 -5.88 9.97
C SER A 20 -9.16 -5.55 11.23
N LYS A 21 -7.85 -5.78 11.19
CA LYS A 21 -6.96 -5.53 12.32
C LYS A 21 -6.95 -4.07 12.80
N PHE A 22 -7.01 -3.10 11.89
CA PHE A 22 -6.91 -1.68 12.29
C PHE A 22 -8.22 -0.98 12.53
N TYR A 23 -9.27 -1.34 11.80
CA TYR A 23 -10.52 -0.58 11.85
C TYR A 23 -11.65 -1.35 12.50
N LEU A 24 -11.65 -2.69 12.45
CA LEU A 24 -12.65 -3.49 13.17
C LEU A 24 -12.22 -3.69 14.63
N ASP A 25 -10.99 -4.15 14.86
CA ASP A 25 -10.50 -4.46 16.22
C ASP A 25 -10.30 -3.20 17.08
N THR A 26 -10.05 -2.04 16.45
CA THR A 26 -9.89 -0.73 17.14
C THR A 26 -11.23 0.05 17.20
N HIS A 27 -12.36 -0.56 16.82
CA HIS A 27 -13.69 0.06 16.80
C HIS A 27 -13.82 1.33 15.91
N GLN A 28 -12.96 1.51 14.91
CA GLN A 28 -12.98 2.64 13.97
C GLN A 28 -13.80 2.35 12.70
N GLN A 29 -14.90 1.60 12.85
CA GLN A 29 -15.69 1.09 11.73
C GLN A 29 -16.30 2.21 10.86
N ILE A 30 -16.56 3.38 11.46
CA ILE A 30 -17.07 4.57 10.77
C ILE A 30 -16.15 4.98 9.61
N THR A 31 -14.83 4.86 9.77
CA THR A 31 -13.84 5.18 8.72
C THR A 31 -13.97 4.23 7.52
N LEU A 32 -14.26 2.94 7.78
CA LEU A 32 -14.50 1.95 6.72
C LEU A 32 -15.77 2.28 5.93
N PHE A 33 -16.87 2.56 6.63
CA PHE A 33 -18.14 2.88 5.98
C PHE A 33 -18.05 4.17 5.17
N THR A 34 -17.42 5.21 5.71
CA THR A 34 -17.26 6.51 5.03
C THR A 34 -16.44 6.37 3.74
N ASN A 35 -15.42 5.51 3.75
CA ASN A 35 -14.52 5.32 2.62
C ASN A 35 -14.82 4.07 1.78
N PHE A 36 -15.94 3.39 2.05
CA PHE A 36 -16.34 2.17 1.34
C PHE A 36 -16.33 2.28 -0.19
N PRO A 37 -16.72 3.42 -0.82
CA PRO A 37 -16.65 3.55 -2.28
C PRO A 37 -15.23 3.35 -2.84
N TYR A 38 -14.19 3.76 -2.12
CA TYR A 38 -12.80 3.56 -2.55
C TYR A 38 -12.37 2.09 -2.39
N ILE A 39 -12.79 1.46 -1.28
CA ILE A 39 -12.55 0.03 -1.04
C ILE A 39 -13.18 -0.78 -2.17
N ALA A 40 -14.47 -0.58 -2.45
CA ALA A 40 -15.19 -1.33 -3.47
C ALA A 40 -14.55 -1.17 -4.86
N LYS A 41 -14.19 0.06 -5.25
CA LYS A 41 -13.53 0.34 -6.54
C LYS A 41 -12.21 -0.41 -6.70
N LEU A 42 -11.32 -0.35 -5.70
CA LEU A 42 -10.04 -1.03 -5.78
C LEU A 42 -10.14 -2.55 -5.58
N TRP A 43 -11.09 -3.00 -4.76
CA TRP A 43 -11.36 -4.42 -4.52
C TRP A 43 -11.69 -5.18 -5.81
N HIS A 44 -12.38 -4.53 -6.75
CA HIS A 44 -12.77 -5.11 -8.03
C HIS A 44 -11.77 -4.80 -9.16
N ALA A 45 -10.81 -3.89 -8.92
CA ALA A 45 -9.80 -3.50 -9.89
C ALA A 45 -8.66 -4.52 -9.91
N ASP A 46 -8.84 -5.59 -10.70
CA ASP A 46 -7.78 -6.54 -10.98
C ASP A 46 -6.80 -5.95 -12.02
N LEU A 47 -5.61 -5.60 -11.53
CA LEU A 47 -4.52 -5.06 -12.33
C LEU A 47 -3.41 -6.09 -12.60
N THR A 48 -3.58 -7.35 -12.20
CA THR A 48 -2.53 -8.37 -12.36
C THR A 48 -2.16 -8.61 -13.83
N ALA A 49 -3.15 -8.49 -14.73
CA ALA A 49 -2.97 -8.65 -16.17
C ALA A 49 -2.11 -7.55 -16.81
N ILE A 50 -1.87 -6.42 -16.15
CA ILE A 50 -1.05 -5.33 -16.70
C ILE A 50 0.44 -5.62 -16.62
N VAL A 51 0.88 -6.42 -15.64
CA VAL A 51 2.28 -6.75 -15.40
C VAL A 51 2.95 -7.36 -16.63
N PRO A 52 2.39 -8.38 -17.31
CA PRO A 52 2.98 -8.91 -18.54
C PRO A 52 3.00 -7.88 -19.69
N LEU A 53 2.03 -6.96 -19.76
CA LEU A 53 1.99 -5.92 -20.81
C LEU A 53 3.10 -4.90 -20.65
N ILE A 54 3.36 -4.46 -19.41
CA ILE A 54 4.38 -3.43 -19.15
C ILE A 54 5.78 -4.02 -18.98
N ARG A 55 5.91 -5.35 -18.79
CA ARG A 55 7.17 -6.04 -18.54
C ARG A 55 8.27 -5.68 -19.53
N ASN A 56 7.93 -5.53 -20.81
CA ASN A 56 8.89 -5.24 -21.87
C ASN A 56 9.48 -3.81 -21.80
N TYR A 57 8.86 -2.91 -21.06
CA TYR A 57 9.40 -1.57 -20.79
C TYR A 57 10.38 -1.54 -19.62
N TYR A 58 10.46 -2.62 -18.84
CA TYR A 58 11.41 -2.74 -17.74
C TYR A 58 12.69 -3.43 -18.20
N SER A 59 13.84 -2.98 -17.71
CA SER A 59 15.10 -3.62 -18.00
C SER A 59 15.11 -5.09 -17.55
N SER A 60 15.58 -5.94 -18.46
CA SER A 60 15.87 -7.35 -18.16
C SER A 60 17.10 -7.51 -17.28
N SER A 61 18.00 -6.52 -17.26
CA SER A 61 19.21 -6.52 -16.44
C SER A 61 18.88 -6.40 -14.95
N THR A 62 19.63 -7.11 -14.10
CA THR A 62 19.57 -7.00 -12.63
C THR A 62 20.48 -5.89 -12.09
N GLN A 63 21.10 -5.10 -12.98
CA GLN A 63 21.96 -3.98 -12.60
C GLN A 63 21.07 -2.79 -12.17
N GLY A 64 21.07 -2.47 -10.88
CA GLY A 64 20.33 -1.35 -10.30
C GLY A 64 19.33 -1.76 -9.22
N ALA A 65 18.50 -0.81 -8.79
CA ALA A 65 17.45 -1.09 -7.82
C ALA A 65 16.37 -2.01 -8.42
N PRO A 66 15.89 -3.02 -7.69
CA PRO A 66 14.83 -3.90 -8.19
C PRO A 66 13.56 -3.08 -8.47
N PRO A 67 12.78 -3.46 -9.50
CA PRO A 67 11.52 -2.78 -9.80
C PRO A 67 10.57 -2.87 -8.60
N LYS A 68 9.92 -1.75 -8.30
CA LYS A 68 8.83 -1.69 -7.32
C LYS A 68 7.64 -2.52 -7.81
N ASP A 69 6.74 -2.85 -6.89
CA ASP A 69 5.51 -3.56 -7.25
C ASP A 69 4.63 -2.67 -8.12
N ALA A 70 4.53 -3.03 -9.40
CA ALA A 70 3.77 -2.26 -10.37
C ALA A 70 2.26 -2.26 -10.06
N VAL A 71 1.73 -3.36 -9.51
CA VAL A 71 0.30 -3.47 -9.19
C VAL A 71 -0.05 -2.49 -8.06
N ALA A 72 0.73 -2.52 -6.97
CA ALA A 72 0.54 -1.61 -5.85
C ALA A 72 0.72 -0.13 -6.26
N MET A 73 1.71 0.16 -7.10
CA MET A 73 1.89 1.52 -7.64
C MET A 73 0.70 1.99 -8.47
N LEU A 74 0.12 1.12 -9.30
CA LEU A 74 -1.05 1.47 -10.11
C LEU A 74 -2.33 1.59 -9.28
N HIS A 75 -2.53 0.75 -8.27
CA HIS A 75 -3.61 0.95 -7.30
C HIS A 75 -3.50 2.31 -6.61
N SER A 76 -2.29 2.70 -6.21
CA SER A 76 -2.03 4.03 -5.64
C SER A 76 -2.35 5.16 -6.63
N LEU A 77 -1.98 5.00 -7.90
CA LEU A 77 -2.27 5.98 -8.94
C LEU A 77 -3.77 6.11 -9.24
N LEU A 78 -4.50 4.99 -9.29
CA LEU A 78 -5.95 4.99 -9.44
C LEU A 78 -6.63 5.68 -8.26
N LEU A 79 -6.16 5.41 -7.04
CA LEU A 79 -6.69 6.02 -5.83
C LEU A 79 -6.44 7.54 -5.81
N MET A 80 -5.25 7.98 -6.21
CA MET A 80 -4.91 9.39 -6.41
C MET A 80 -5.89 10.06 -7.39
N ALA A 81 -6.16 9.40 -8.52
CA ALA A 81 -7.12 9.89 -9.53
C ALA A 81 -8.56 9.95 -8.98
N PHE A 82 -9.00 8.93 -8.23
CA PHE A 82 -10.32 8.94 -7.59
C PHE A 82 -10.47 10.04 -6.54
N LYS A 83 -9.38 10.45 -5.90
CA LYS A 83 -9.33 11.55 -4.94
C LYS A 83 -9.21 12.92 -5.60
N GLY A 84 -8.98 12.99 -6.92
CA GLY A 84 -8.78 14.24 -7.65
C GLY A 84 -7.45 14.93 -7.32
N VAL A 85 -6.47 14.21 -6.78
CA VAL A 85 -5.15 14.77 -6.47
C VAL A 85 -4.30 14.74 -7.74
N THR A 86 -3.76 15.89 -8.14
CA THR A 86 -2.93 16.02 -9.35
C THR A 86 -1.43 16.04 -9.06
N SER A 87 -1.05 16.34 -7.81
CA SER A 87 0.35 16.43 -7.38
C SER A 87 0.79 15.12 -6.73
N ILE A 88 1.76 14.45 -7.37
CA ILE A 88 2.35 13.21 -6.83
C ILE A 88 3.01 13.42 -5.45
N PRO A 89 3.77 14.50 -5.20
CA PRO A 89 4.31 14.76 -3.86
C PRO A 89 3.22 14.88 -2.79
N ALA A 90 2.17 15.65 -3.07
CA ALA A 90 1.04 15.81 -2.13
C ALA A 90 0.30 14.49 -1.88
N TRP A 91 0.21 13.64 -2.90
CA TRP A 91 -0.34 12.30 -2.75
C TRP A 91 0.53 11.41 -1.86
N ILE A 92 1.85 11.46 -2.03
CA ILE A 92 2.79 10.72 -1.18
C ILE A 92 2.66 11.18 0.27
N ASP A 93 2.53 12.48 0.54
CA ASP A 93 2.33 12.98 1.89
C ASP A 93 0.99 12.50 2.48
N THR A 94 -0.07 12.44 1.66
CA THR A 94 -1.36 11.87 2.07
C THR A 94 -1.23 10.39 2.45
N LEU A 95 -0.51 9.59 1.65
CA LEU A 95 -0.27 8.17 1.94
C LEU A 95 0.56 7.95 3.21
N ARG A 96 1.45 8.89 3.54
CA ARG A 96 2.25 8.85 4.76
C ARG A 96 1.45 9.22 5.99
N SER A 97 0.49 10.14 5.84
CA SER A 97 -0.35 10.59 6.95
C SER A 97 -1.54 9.66 7.23
N ASP A 98 -2.09 9.03 6.19
CA ASP A 98 -3.28 8.19 6.30
C ASP A 98 -2.99 6.72 5.92
N PRO A 99 -2.87 5.82 6.92
CA PRO A 99 -2.59 4.41 6.67
C PRO A 99 -3.71 3.72 5.90
N PHE A 100 -4.94 4.25 5.89
CA PHE A 100 -6.06 3.66 5.15
C PHE A 100 -5.76 3.58 3.65
N PHE A 101 -5.31 4.69 3.06
CA PHE A 101 -5.01 4.75 1.63
C PHE A 101 -3.73 3.99 1.26
N ALA A 102 -2.77 3.89 2.19
CA ALA A 102 -1.58 3.06 2.02
C ALA A 102 -1.95 1.57 1.95
N ILE A 103 -2.79 1.10 2.88
CA ILE A 103 -3.28 -0.29 2.90
C ILE A 103 -4.04 -0.62 1.62
N LEU A 104 -4.96 0.25 1.20
CA LEU A 104 -5.71 0.07 -0.04
C LEU A 104 -4.83 0.03 -1.29
N SER A 105 -3.72 0.77 -1.30
CA SER A 105 -2.74 0.73 -2.38
C SER A 105 -1.89 -0.55 -2.38
N GLY A 106 -1.99 -1.41 -1.37
CA GLY A 106 -1.14 -2.60 -1.22
C GLY A 106 0.22 -2.31 -0.58
N PHE A 107 0.40 -1.15 0.06
CA PHE A 107 1.63 -0.81 0.79
C PHE A 107 1.53 -1.20 2.27
N ILE A 108 2.66 -1.62 2.84
CA ILE A 108 2.79 -1.85 4.28
C ILE A 108 3.17 -0.54 4.93
N TYR A 109 2.33 -0.07 5.86
CA TYR A 109 2.62 1.11 6.66
C TYR A 109 3.55 0.75 7.83
N PHE A 110 4.59 1.54 8.08
CA PHE A 110 5.64 1.22 9.07
C PHE A 110 5.11 1.01 10.49
N GLY A 111 4.10 1.77 10.93
CA GLY A 111 3.46 1.59 12.25
C GLY A 111 2.77 0.22 12.43
N VAL A 112 2.50 -0.51 11.34
CA VAL A 112 1.94 -1.87 11.38
C VAL A 112 2.98 -2.90 11.83
N LEU A 113 4.26 -2.67 11.55
CA LEU A 113 5.33 -3.63 11.84
C LEU A 113 5.87 -3.53 13.26
N THR A 114 5.70 -2.39 13.94
CA THR A 114 6.25 -2.16 15.28
C THR A 114 5.25 -2.41 16.41
N GLY A 115 3.94 -2.54 16.12
CA GLY A 115 2.90 -2.79 17.14
C GLY A 115 2.69 -1.62 18.12
N GLU A 116 3.30 -0.48 17.86
CA GLU A 116 3.35 0.67 18.76
C GLU A 116 2.28 1.68 18.31
N TRP A 117 1.06 1.52 18.83
CA TRP A 117 -0.04 2.46 18.59
C TRP A 117 0.06 3.58 19.62
N ALA A 118 0.27 4.80 19.11
CA ALA A 118 0.39 6.02 19.89
C ALA A 118 -0.82 6.25 20.80
N VAL A 119 -0.65 5.97 22.09
CA VAL A 119 -1.36 6.68 23.17
C VAL A 119 -0.62 7.97 23.55
N GLU A 120 0.65 8.14 23.15
CA GLU A 120 1.39 9.40 23.34
C GLU A 120 2.21 9.75 22.09
N ASN A 121 1.84 10.88 21.46
CA ASN A 121 2.61 11.63 20.46
C ASN A 121 2.85 10.99 19.07
N PRO A 122 2.56 11.71 17.96
CA PRO A 122 2.81 11.21 16.61
C PRO A 122 4.33 11.24 16.27
N PRO A 123 4.93 10.13 15.82
CA PRO A 123 6.38 9.97 15.68
C PRO A 123 7.02 10.71 14.48
N TRP A 124 6.28 11.53 13.74
CA TRP A 124 6.87 12.30 12.63
C TRP A 124 7.91 13.34 13.09
N TYR A 125 8.06 13.55 14.41
CA TYR A 125 9.10 14.40 15.00
C TYR A 125 10.42 13.69 15.35
N VAL A 126 10.52 12.36 15.31
CA VAL A 126 11.72 11.67 15.79
C VAL A 126 12.33 10.78 14.69
N THR A 127 13.41 11.32 14.13
CA THR A 127 14.43 10.69 13.28
C THR A 127 14.10 10.48 11.80
N TRP A 128 14.42 11.53 11.04
CA TRP A 128 15.17 11.36 9.81
C TRP A 128 16.43 10.51 10.09
N SER A 129 16.41 9.23 9.76
CA SER A 129 17.62 8.45 9.59
C SER A 129 17.44 7.42 8.49
N ALA A 130 18.38 7.46 7.56
CA ALA A 130 18.45 6.62 6.39
C ALA A 130 18.54 5.14 6.79
N HIS A 131 17.44 4.41 6.68
CA HIS A 131 17.53 2.98 6.45
C HIS A 131 16.33 2.46 5.67
N TRP A 132 16.68 1.67 4.67
CA TRP A 132 15.84 1.11 3.63
C TRP A 132 14.76 0.19 4.18
N ILE A 133 13.63 0.15 3.46
CA ILE A 133 12.60 -0.89 3.59
C ILE A 133 13.25 -2.27 3.38
N PRO A 134 13.30 -3.16 4.37
CA PRO A 134 13.44 -4.57 4.08
C PRO A 134 12.05 -5.08 3.72
N CYS A 135 11.80 -5.28 2.43
CA CYS A 135 10.67 -6.09 1.98
C CYS A 135 10.94 -7.56 2.38
N ALA A 136 10.71 -7.91 3.65
CA ALA A 136 10.65 -9.29 4.10
C ALA A 136 9.95 -9.37 5.46
N VAL A 137 8.65 -9.61 5.46
CA VAL A 137 8.06 -10.48 6.49
C VAL A 137 7.74 -11.78 5.77
N LYS A 138 8.58 -12.79 5.98
CA LYS A 138 8.19 -14.19 5.79
C LYS A 138 7.06 -14.46 6.77
N LEU A 139 5.89 -14.83 6.27
CA LEU A 139 4.86 -15.50 7.05
C LEU A 139 5.09 -17.02 6.90
N GLY A 140 5.27 -17.70 8.02
CA GLY A 140 5.70 -19.09 8.18
C GLY A 140 6.95 -19.11 9.08
N ASP A 141 6.92 -19.60 10.31
CA ASP A 141 6.11 -20.70 10.91
C ASP A 141 5.26 -20.29 12.12
#